data_AF-A0A9E7D2L8-F1
#
_entry.id   AF-A0A9E7D2L8-F1
#
_cell.length_a   1.000
_cell.length_b   1.000
_cell.length_c   1.000
_cell.angle_alpha   90.00
_cell.angle_beta   90.00
_cell.angle_gamma   90.00
#
_symmetry.space_group_name_H-M   'P 1'
#
loop_
_entity.id
_entity.type
_entity.pdbx_description
1 polymer ?
#
loop_
_entity_poly.entity_id
_entity_poly.type
_entity_poly.pdbx_seq_one_letter_code
_entity_poly.pdbx_strand_id
1 'polypeptide(L)'
;MRALFLILFLASPAAAQVPVCNAPREGMTACFDGRLCRCRFEIGGQLTGRPDAHRWDCGALRPDCRPAPATLPNLDAPPWPQHIPPPQLWIEPRKPR
;
A
#
# COMPACT_ATOMS: atom_id res chain seq x y z
N MET A 1 4.20 20.86 39.87
CA MET A 1 3.10 19.91 39.58
C MET A 1 2.06 20.46 38.60
N ARG A 2 1.64 21.74 38.70
CA ARG A 2 0.64 22.36 37.80
C ARG A 2 1.06 22.42 36.31
N ALA A 3 2.35 22.59 36.03
CA ALA A 3 2.90 22.61 34.67
C ALA A 3 2.87 21.23 33.96
N LEU A 4 2.90 20.13 34.73
CA LEU A 4 2.87 18.78 34.14
C LEU A 4 1.49 18.46 33.55
N PHE A 5 0.42 18.96 34.20
CA PHE A 5 -0.96 18.78 33.74
C PHE A 5 -1.25 19.51 32.42
N LEU A 6 -0.59 20.63 32.16
CA LEU A 6 -0.72 21.39 30.91
C LEU A 6 -0.10 20.65 29.72
N ILE A 7 1.00 19.91 29.94
CA ILE A 7 1.70 19.18 28.86
C ILE A 7 0.91 17.95 28.41
N LEU A 8 0.20 17.27 29.33
CA LEU A 8 -0.63 16.11 28.98
C LEU A 8 -1.86 16.47 28.13
N PHE A 9 -2.37 17.71 28.21
CA PHE A 9 -3.55 18.13 27.42
C PHE A 9 -3.24 18.40 25.94
N LEU A 10 -1.98 18.61 25.56
CA LEU A 10 -1.57 18.88 24.17
C LEU A 10 -1.30 17.61 23.35
N ALA A 11 -1.27 16.44 23.98
CA ALA A 11 -1.07 15.16 23.30
C ALA A 11 -2.41 14.60 22.78
N SER A 12 -3.09 15.32 21.88
CA SER A 12 -4.21 14.75 21.13
C SER A 12 -3.69 13.89 19.98
N PRO A 13 -4.14 12.63 19.82
CA PRO A 13 -3.76 11.80 18.68
C PRO A 13 -4.28 12.45 17.40
N ALA A 14 -3.39 12.72 16.44
CA ALA A 14 -3.79 13.19 15.13
C ALA A 14 -4.57 12.07 14.41
N ALA A 15 -5.90 12.19 14.38
CA ALA A 15 -6.73 11.32 13.56
C ALA A 15 -6.36 11.56 12.08
N ALA A 16 -6.01 10.49 11.37
CA ALA A 16 -5.78 10.56 9.94
C ALA A 16 -7.06 11.06 9.24
N GLN A 17 -6.97 12.24 8.62
CA GLN A 17 -8.07 12.87 7.91
C GLN A 17 -8.44 12.03 6.67
N VAL A 18 -9.62 11.42 6.70
CA VAL A 18 -10.14 10.63 5.58
C VAL A 18 -10.57 11.59 4.46
N PRO A 19 -10.02 11.46 3.24
CA PRO A 19 -10.41 12.31 2.13
C PRO A 19 -11.90 12.11 1.80
N VAL A 20 -12.63 13.22 1.70
CA VAL A 20 -14.02 13.21 1.24
C VAL A 20 -14.09 12.64 -0.19
N CYS A 21 -15.00 11.71 -0.43
CA CYS A 21 -15.33 11.22 -1.76
C CYS A 21 -16.56 11.99 -2.28
N ASN A 22 -16.38 12.73 -3.37
CA ASN A 22 -17.38 13.58 -4.00
C ASN A 22 -17.14 13.63 -5.52
N ALA A 23 -18.05 14.25 -6.28
CA ALA A 23 -17.96 14.28 -7.74
C ALA A 23 -16.61 14.79 -8.30
N PRO A 24 -16.00 15.86 -7.76
CA PRO A 24 -14.66 16.27 -8.20
C PRO A 24 -13.54 15.24 -7.98
N ARG A 25 -13.77 14.24 -7.13
CA ARG A 25 -12.79 13.20 -6.77
C ARG A 25 -13.18 11.82 -7.32
N GLU A 26 -14.19 11.76 -8.19
CA GLU A 26 -14.56 10.53 -8.89
C GLU A 26 -13.32 9.92 -9.56
N GLY A 27 -13.07 8.64 -9.30
CA GLY A 27 -11.91 7.93 -9.83
C GLY A 27 -10.62 8.04 -9.00
N MET A 28 -10.54 8.96 -8.03
CA MET A 28 -9.39 9.04 -7.12
C MET A 28 -9.23 7.75 -6.30
N THR A 29 -7.99 7.39 -5.98
CA THR A 29 -7.67 6.22 -5.13
C THR A 29 -7.04 6.62 -3.81
N ALA A 30 -7.32 5.85 -2.75
CA ALA A 30 -6.76 6.04 -1.42
C ALA A 30 -6.61 4.69 -0.71
N CYS A 31 -5.63 4.58 0.18
CA CYS A 31 -5.37 3.37 0.94
C CYS A 31 -6.13 3.41 2.28
N PHE A 32 -7.11 2.52 2.46
CA PHE A 32 -7.84 2.36 3.73
C PHE A 32 -7.67 0.94 4.24
N ASP A 33 -7.19 0.79 5.48
CA ASP A 33 -6.98 -0.51 6.11
C ASP A 33 -6.14 -1.51 5.27
N GLY A 34 -5.18 -0.97 4.49
CA GLY A 34 -4.36 -1.75 3.57
C GLY A 34 -5.07 -2.19 2.30
N ARG A 35 -6.20 -1.57 1.94
CA ARG A 35 -6.95 -1.84 0.70
C ARG A 35 -6.95 -0.62 -0.20
N LEU A 36 -6.67 -0.81 -1.48
CA LEU A 36 -6.71 0.28 -2.46
C LEU A 36 -8.15 0.59 -2.87
N CYS A 37 -8.74 1.58 -2.20
CA CYS A 37 -10.10 2.00 -2.46
C CYS A 37 -10.16 3.05 -3.57
N ARG A 38 -11.29 3.12 -4.27
CA ARG A 38 -11.55 4.13 -5.31
C ARG A 38 -12.84 4.88 -5.01
N CYS A 39 -12.83 6.19 -5.18
CA CYS A 39 -14.02 7.01 -5.09
C CYS A 39 -14.87 6.77 -6.34
N ARG A 40 -16.12 6.35 -6.15
CA ARG A 40 -17.07 6.11 -7.23
C ARG A 40 -18.47 6.60 -6.87
N PHE A 41 -19.28 6.92 -7.87
CA PHE A 41 -20.71 7.05 -7.68
C PHE A 41 -21.36 5.69 -7.45
N GLU A 42 -22.06 5.55 -6.33
CA GLU A 42 -22.89 4.39 -6.01
C GLU A 42 -24.37 4.78 -6.09
N ILE A 43 -25.11 4.03 -6.92
CA ILE A 43 -26.56 4.12 -6.97
C ILE A 43 -27.09 3.52 -5.67
N GLY A 44 -27.92 4.28 -4.99
CA GLY A 44 -28.64 3.88 -3.80
C GLY A 44 -29.68 2.81 -4.10
N GLY A 45 -30.39 2.40 -3.06
CA GLY A 45 -31.40 1.35 -3.16
C GLY A 45 -32.57 1.63 -2.25
N GLN A 46 -33.77 1.66 -2.81
CA GLN A 46 -35.03 1.87 -2.08
C GLN A 46 -35.21 0.83 -0.96
N LEU A 47 -34.88 -0.44 -1.23
CA LEU A 47 -34.96 -1.52 -0.25
C LEU A 47 -34.05 -1.30 0.97
N THR A 48 -32.89 -0.67 0.75
CA THR A 48 -31.90 -0.37 1.81
C THR A 48 -32.06 1.02 2.41
N GLY A 49 -33.00 1.83 1.92
CA GLY A 49 -33.15 3.25 2.30
C GLY A 49 -31.90 4.09 2.04
N ARG A 50 -31.04 3.67 1.12
CA ARG A 50 -29.73 4.28 0.91
C ARG A 50 -29.79 5.26 -0.26
N PRO A 51 -29.39 6.53 -0.09
CA PRO A 51 -29.39 7.50 -1.17
C PRO A 51 -28.19 7.31 -2.09
N ASP A 52 -28.38 7.72 -3.34
CA ASP A 52 -27.33 7.86 -4.35
C ASP A 52 -26.25 8.81 -3.85
N ALA A 53 -24.99 8.38 -3.87
CA ALA A 53 -23.88 9.18 -3.38
C ALA A 53 -22.54 8.70 -3.91
N HIS A 54 -21.54 9.58 -3.85
CA HIS A 54 -20.15 9.22 -4.04
C HIS A 54 -19.63 8.51 -2.78
N ARG A 55 -19.06 7.32 -2.94
CA ARG A 55 -18.55 6.49 -1.83
C ARG A 55 -17.22 5.84 -2.20
N TRP A 56 -16.43 5.54 -1.18
CA TRP A 56 -15.21 4.77 -1.34
C TRP A 56 -15.54 3.30 -1.53
N ASP A 57 -15.24 2.77 -2.72
CA ASP A 57 -15.31 1.35 -3.01
C ASP A 57 -14.02 0.66 -2.59
N CYS A 58 -14.10 -0.02 -1.45
CA CYS A 58 -13.06 -0.82 -0.83
C CYS A 58 -13.32 -2.33 -0.96
N GLY A 59 -14.05 -2.78 -1.99
CA GLY A 59 -14.53 -4.15 -2.12
C GLY A 59 -13.47 -5.25 -1.93
N ALA A 60 -13.94 -6.48 -1.64
CA ALA A 60 -13.11 -7.64 -1.33
C ALA A 60 -12.10 -8.05 -2.43
N LEU A 61 -12.26 -7.55 -3.66
CA LEU A 61 -11.35 -7.79 -4.78
C LEU A 61 -10.32 -6.67 -5.01
N ARG A 62 -10.36 -5.58 -4.23
CA ARG A 62 -9.36 -4.51 -4.30
C ARG A 62 -8.00 -5.00 -3.81
N PRO A 63 -6.89 -4.58 -4.45
CA PRO A 63 -5.55 -5.02 -4.07
C PRO A 63 -5.09 -4.43 -2.74
N ASP A 64 -4.08 -5.04 -2.15
CA ASP A 64 -3.37 -4.50 -0.98
C ASP A 64 -2.55 -3.25 -1.40
N CYS A 65 -2.53 -2.23 -0.55
CA CYS A 65 -1.79 -0.97 -0.77
C CYS A 65 -0.79 -0.65 0.34
N ARG A 66 -0.59 -1.53 1.32
CA ARG A 66 0.41 -1.31 2.36
C ARG A 66 1.80 -1.33 1.71
N PRO A 67 2.69 -0.40 2.10
CA PRO A 67 4.08 -0.50 1.70
C PRO A 67 4.63 -1.83 2.23
N ALA A 68 5.53 -2.46 1.46
CA ALA A 68 6.27 -3.60 1.95
C ALA A 68 6.97 -3.19 3.26
N PRO A 69 6.96 -4.05 4.30
CA PRO A 69 7.68 -3.75 5.53
C PRO A 69 9.12 -3.43 5.16
N ALA A 70 9.69 -2.41 5.81
CA ALA A 70 11.09 -2.08 5.62
C ALA A 70 11.92 -3.31 5.99
N THR A 71 12.42 -4.02 4.98
CA THR A 71 13.34 -5.12 5.20
C THR A 71 14.57 -4.51 5.83
N LEU A 72 14.89 -4.91 7.06
CA LEU A 72 16.22 -4.66 7.59
C LEU A 72 17.23 -5.18 6.55
N PRO A 73 18.32 -4.45 6.27
CA PRO A 73 19.38 -5.00 5.42
C PRO A 73 19.74 -6.36 6.00
N ASN A 74 19.70 -7.39 5.15
CA ASN A 74 20.03 -8.74 5.53
C ASN A 74 21.49 -8.72 6.03
N LEU A 75 21.68 -8.74 7.36
CA LEU A 75 23.00 -8.68 8.00
C LEU A 75 23.84 -9.92 7.66
N ASP A 76 23.19 -10.99 7.20
CA ASP A 76 23.82 -12.23 6.75
C ASP A 76 24.11 -12.23 5.23
N ALA A 77 23.77 -11.16 4.51
CA ALA A 77 24.15 -11.03 3.11
C ALA A 77 25.67 -10.82 3.02
N PRO A 78 26.38 -11.63 2.20
CA PRO A 78 27.79 -11.40 1.96
C PRO A 78 28.02 -9.99 1.37
N PRO A 79 29.09 -9.28 1.75
CA PRO A 79 29.33 -7.89 1.31
C PRO A 79 29.66 -7.74 -0.19
N TRP A 80 29.61 -8.82 -0.96
CA TRP A 80 29.89 -8.84 -2.39
C TRP A 80 28.65 -9.18 -3.24
N PRO A 81 28.53 -8.60 -4.45
CA PRO A 81 27.41 -8.87 -5.34
C PRO A 81 27.32 -10.35 -5.73
N GLN A 82 26.12 -10.93 -5.62
CA GLN A 82 25.81 -12.34 -5.91
C GLN A 82 25.66 -12.64 -7.41
N HIS A 83 26.35 -11.90 -8.28
CA HIS A 83 26.35 -12.19 -9.71
C HIS A 83 27.20 -13.43 -9.98
N ILE A 84 26.57 -14.61 -9.94
CA ILE A 84 27.17 -15.85 -10.42
C ILE A 84 27.02 -15.86 -11.94
N PRO A 85 28.10 -15.70 -12.72
CA PRO A 85 28.01 -15.85 -14.17
C PRO A 85 27.57 -17.28 -14.51
N PRO A 86 26.76 -17.48 -15.56
CA PRO A 86 26.37 -18.81 -15.98
C PRO A 86 27.62 -19.68 -16.23
N PRO A 87 27.57 -20.99 -15.91
CA PRO A 87 28.70 -21.88 -16.11
C PRO A 87 29.10 -21.85 -17.58
N GLN A 88 30.35 -21.48 -17.85
CA GLN A 88 30.92 -21.51 -19.19
C GLN A 88 31.06 -22.98 -19.58
N LEU A 89 30.14 -23.49 -20.40
CA LEU A 89 30.28 -24.78 -21.05
C LEU A 89 31.44 -24.67 -22.05
N TRP A 90 32.62 -25.14 -21.65
CA TRP A 90 33.75 -25.28 -22.56
C TRP A 90 33.42 -26.40 -23.56
N ILE A 91 32.93 -26.02 -24.74
CA ILE A 91 32.75 -26.96 -25.85
C ILE A 91 34.12 -27.14 -26.48
N GLU A 92 34.74 -28.30 -26.24
CA GLU A 92 36.01 -28.65 -26.88
C GLU A 92 35.82 -28.78 -28.41
N PRO A 93 36.63 -28.10 -29.23
CA PRO A 93 36.52 -28.19 -30.69
C PRO A 93 36.74 -29.63 -31.14
N ARG A 94 35.81 -30.18 -31.94
CA ARG A 94 36.00 -31.52 -32.51
C ARG A 94 37.25 -31.56 -33.38
N LYS A 95 38.15 -32.49 -33.10
CA LYS A 95 39.32 -32.81 -33.94
C LYS A 95 38.83 -33.37 -35.30
N PRO A 96 39.20 -32.77 -36.44
CA PRO A 96 38.91 -33.35 -37.75
C PRO A 96 39.76 -34.62 -37.96
N ARG A 97 39.15 -35.64 -38.58
CA ARG A 97 39.72 -36.96 -38.87
C ARG A 97 40.61 -36.92 -40.10
#